data_AF-A0A350EZC8-F1
#
_entry.id   AF-A0A350EZC8-F1
#
_cell.length_a   1.000
_cell.length_b   1.000
_cell.length_c   1.000
_cell.angle_alpha   90.00
_cell.angle_beta   90.00
_cell.angle_gamma   90.00
#
_symmetry.space_group_name_H-M   'P 1'
#
loop_
_entity.id
_entity.type
_entity.pdbx_description
1 polymer ?
#
loop_
_entity_poly.entity_id
_entity_poly.type
_entity_poly.pdbx_seq_one_letter_code
_entity_poly.pdbx_strand_id
1 'polypeptide(L)'
;MTHPARPAFPALLLLLALALTALPGCRTPVSTEEREAALKKWERELARFAAADASSPPAPGGTLFVGSSSFRLWKNVAEAFPERRVINRGFGGSQMHELLQLVDLLVWPHEPAEILVY
;
A
#
# COMPACT_ATOMS: atom_id res chain seq x y z
N MET A 1 -45.93 -33.49 -40.15
CA MET A 1 -45.48 -33.38 -38.75
C MET A 1 -44.18 -34.19 -38.69
N THR A 2 -42.98 -33.66 -38.51
CA THR A 2 -42.48 -32.68 -37.55
C THR A 2 -41.15 -32.10 -38.06
N HIS A 3 -40.90 -30.82 -37.83
CA HIS A 3 -39.61 -30.17 -38.07
C HIS A 3 -38.89 -30.03 -36.72
N PRO A 4 -37.67 -30.55 -36.52
CA PRO A 4 -36.92 -30.24 -35.30
C PRO A 4 -36.19 -28.90 -35.47
N ALA A 5 -36.54 -27.97 -34.59
CA ALA A 5 -35.93 -26.65 -34.46
C ALA A 5 -34.46 -26.74 -34.03
N ARG A 6 -33.59 -25.95 -34.67
CA ARG A 6 -32.19 -25.75 -34.27
C ARG A 6 -32.11 -24.72 -33.12
N PRO A 7 -31.51 -25.04 -31.96
CA PRO A 7 -31.28 -24.02 -30.94
C PRO A 7 -29.98 -23.23 -31.17
N ALA A 8 -30.17 -21.93 -31.38
CA ALA A 8 -29.43 -20.77 -30.87
C ALA A 8 -27.97 -20.96 -30.36
N PHE A 9 -27.00 -20.95 -31.28
CA PHE A 9 -25.57 -20.80 -30.94
C PHE A 9 -25.09 -19.38 -30.51
N PRO A 10 -25.73 -18.24 -30.83
CA PRO A 10 -25.16 -16.93 -30.47
C PRO A 10 -25.42 -16.53 -29.00
N ALA A 11 -26.39 -17.15 -28.32
CA ALA A 11 -26.72 -16.82 -26.92
C ALA A 11 -25.66 -17.33 -25.92
N LEU A 12 -24.96 -18.42 -26.25
CA LEU A 12 -23.97 -19.03 -25.36
C LEU A 12 -22.63 -18.26 -25.33
N LEU A 13 -22.26 -17.62 -26.44
CA LEU A 13 -21.07 -16.77 -26.54
C LEU A 13 -21.24 -15.42 -25.80
N LEU A 14 -22.46 -14.87 -25.77
CA LEU A 14 -22.75 -13.63 -25.05
C LEU A 14 -22.72 -13.81 -23.52
N LEU A 15 -23.12 -14.98 -23.02
CA LEU A 15 -23.07 -15.33 -21.59
C LEU A 15 -21.64 -15.57 -21.09
N LEU A 16 -20.73 -16.06 -21.93
CA LEU A 16 -19.32 -16.26 -21.57
C LEU A 16 -18.55 -14.93 -21.49
N ALA A 17 -18.90 -13.93 -22.32
CA ALA A 17 -18.31 -12.60 -22.27
C ALA A 17 -18.74 -11.78 -21.03
N LEU A 18 -19.95 -12.01 -20.51
CA LEU A 18 -20.47 -11.33 -19.32
C LEU A 18 -19.88 -11.88 -18.01
N ALA A 19 -19.39 -13.13 -18.01
CA ALA A 19 -18.73 -13.75 -16.86
C ALA A 19 -17.30 -13.25 -16.62
N LEU A 20 -16.64 -12.70 -17.65
CA LEU A 20 -15.25 -12.23 -17.55
C LEU A 20 -15.13 -10.81 -16.94
N THR A 21 -16.21 -10.04 -16.91
CA THR A 21 -16.28 -8.71 -16.27
C THR A 21 -16.68 -8.76 -14.79
N ALA A 22 -17.04 -9.94 -14.28
CA ALA A 22 -17.58 -10.13 -12.93
C ALA A 22 -16.62 -10.90 -12.00
N LEU A 23 -15.31 -10.88 -12.28
CA LEU A 23 -14.31 -11.19 -11.27
C LEU A 23 -14.14 -9.91 -10.43
N PRO A 24 -14.74 -9.80 -9.23
CA PRO A 24 -14.24 -8.84 -8.27
C PRO A 24 -12.77 -9.20 -8.09
N GLY A 25 -11.88 -8.37 -8.63
CA GLY A 25 -10.49 -8.40 -8.22
C GLY A 25 -10.54 -8.38 -6.70
N CYS A 26 -10.05 -9.45 -6.07
CA CYS A 26 -10.16 -9.63 -4.64
C CYS A 26 -9.27 -8.59 -3.95
N ARG A 27 -9.73 -7.34 -3.92
CA ARG A 27 -9.28 -6.31 -3.00
C ARG A 27 -9.99 -6.65 -1.72
N THR A 28 -9.40 -7.55 -0.94
CA THR A 28 -9.79 -7.67 0.47
C THR A 28 -9.53 -6.31 1.10
N PRO A 29 -10.57 -5.59 1.58
CA PRO A 29 -10.32 -4.40 2.36
C PRO A 29 -9.48 -4.81 3.56
N VAL A 30 -8.52 -3.96 3.90
CA VAL A 30 -7.78 -4.07 5.15
C VAL A 30 -8.79 -4.13 6.31
N SER A 31 -8.70 -5.15 7.17
CA SER A 31 -9.63 -5.26 8.28
C SER A 31 -9.35 -4.17 9.32
N THR A 32 -10.41 -3.61 9.90
CA THR A 32 -10.28 -2.56 10.93
C THR A 32 -9.52 -3.06 12.16
N GLU A 33 -9.73 -4.33 12.54
CA GLU A 33 -9.09 -4.94 13.71
C GLU A 33 -7.58 -5.10 13.52
N GLU A 34 -7.12 -5.57 12.35
CA GLU A 34 -5.68 -5.63 12.04
C GLU A 34 -5.05 -4.24 12.03
N ARG A 35 -5.79 -3.22 11.56
CA ARG A 35 -5.30 -1.84 11.55
C ARG A 35 -5.17 -1.29 12.96
N GLU A 36 -6.15 -1.51 13.82
CA GLU A 36 -6.07 -1.11 15.23
C GLU A 36 -4.95 -1.83 15.98
N ALA A 37 -4.78 -3.14 15.74
CA ALA A 37 -3.67 -3.91 16.28
C ALA A 37 -2.33 -3.34 15.80
N ALA A 38 -2.22 -2.95 14.53
CA ALA A 38 -1.05 -2.31 13.98
C ALA A 38 -0.77 -0.96 14.64
N LEU A 39 -1.76 -0.08 14.72
CA LEU A 39 -1.65 1.22 15.37
C LEU A 39 -1.11 1.09 16.80
N LYS A 40 -1.63 0.13 17.56
CA LYS A 40 -1.17 -0.16 18.93
C LYS A 40 0.26 -0.71 18.95
N LYS A 41 0.62 -1.62 18.04
CA LYS A 41 1.94 -2.27 18.02
C LYS A 41 3.07 -1.28 17.72
N TRP A 42 2.86 -0.30 16.83
CA TRP A 42 3.88 0.69 16.44
C TRP A 42 3.56 2.12 16.87
N GLU A 43 2.75 2.30 17.91
CA GLU A 43 2.38 3.61 18.46
C GLU A 43 3.60 4.51 18.69
N ARG A 44 4.69 3.95 19.26
CA ARG A 44 5.92 4.70 19.53
C ARG A 44 6.62 5.19 18.27
N GLU A 45 6.71 4.34 17.24
CA GLU A 45 7.29 4.72 15.97
C GLU A 45 6.44 5.78 15.25
N LEU A 46 5.11 5.61 15.24
CA LEU A 46 4.18 6.58 14.67
C LEU A 46 4.28 7.94 15.37
N ALA A 47 4.31 7.95 16.70
CA ALA A 47 4.50 9.18 17.48
C ALA A 47 5.84 9.86 17.18
N ARG A 48 6.92 9.08 17.00
CA ARG A 48 8.23 9.61 16.61
C ARG A 48 8.19 10.25 15.22
N PHE A 49 7.51 9.64 14.25
CA PHE A 49 7.37 10.23 12.91
C PHE A 49 6.53 11.50 12.95
N ALA A 50 5.39 11.49 13.66
CA ALA A 50 4.55 12.68 13.82
C ALA A 50 5.32 13.84 14.48
N ALA A 51 6.14 13.57 15.50
CA ALA A 51 6.98 14.58 16.14
C ALA A 51 8.06 15.11 15.19
N ALA A 52 8.69 14.24 14.39
CA ALA A 52 9.66 14.66 13.38
C ALA A 52 9.01 15.58 12.34
N ASP A 53 7.81 15.24 11.86
CA ASP A 53 7.10 16.01 10.85
C ASP A 53 6.58 17.34 11.40
N ALA A 54 6.18 17.39 12.67
CA ALA A 54 5.84 18.64 13.32
C ALA A 54 7.08 19.56 13.45
N SER A 55 8.26 18.99 13.71
CA SER A 55 9.50 19.77 13.86
C SER A 55 10.10 20.24 12.53
N SER A 56 9.98 19.41 11.48
CA SER A 56 10.52 19.66 10.15
C SER A 56 9.58 19.04 9.12
N PRO A 57 8.53 19.79 8.69
CA PRO A 57 7.55 19.26 7.76
C PRO A 57 8.21 18.87 6.44
N PRO A 58 8.09 17.61 6.00
CA PRO A 58 8.64 17.20 4.73
C PRO A 58 7.91 17.89 3.58
N ALA A 59 8.66 18.39 2.61
CA ALA A 59 8.09 18.91 1.37
C ALA A 59 7.59 17.75 0.48
N PRO A 60 6.47 17.92 -0.24
CA PRO A 60 5.89 16.88 -1.09
C PRO A 60 6.81 16.52 -2.28
N GLY A 61 6.63 15.34 -2.85
CA GLY A 61 7.35 14.85 -4.04
C GLY A 61 8.78 14.36 -3.77
N GLY A 62 9.06 13.87 -2.56
CA GLY A 62 10.34 13.25 -2.20
C GLY A 62 10.38 11.73 -2.41
N THR A 63 11.52 11.12 -2.10
CA THR A 63 11.72 9.67 -2.06
C THR A 63 11.49 9.16 -0.65
N LEU A 64 10.53 8.24 -0.47
CA LEU A 64 10.16 7.69 0.83
C LEU A 64 10.70 6.26 1.00
N PHE A 65 11.42 6.00 2.07
CA PHE A 65 11.92 4.68 2.44
C PHE A 65 11.02 4.08 3.52
N VAL A 66 10.36 2.97 3.24
CA VAL A 66 9.40 2.32 4.14
C VAL A 66 9.68 0.83 4.30
N GLY A 67 9.36 0.30 5.48
CA GLY A 67 9.53 -1.12 5.78
C GLY A 67 10.22 -1.34 7.11
N SER A 68 11.08 -2.35 7.17
CA SER A 68 11.47 -3.02 8.41
C SER A 68 12.78 -2.47 9.04
N SER A 69 13.54 -3.35 9.69
CA SER A 69 14.77 -2.99 10.41
C SER A 69 15.84 -2.40 9.51
N SER A 70 15.93 -2.81 8.24
CA SER A 70 16.93 -2.29 7.30
C SER A 70 16.83 -0.77 7.17
N PHE A 71 15.64 -0.25 6.92
CA PHE A 71 15.44 1.19 6.87
C PHE A 71 15.39 1.83 8.25
N ARG A 72 14.81 1.19 9.27
CA ARG A 72 14.81 1.77 10.63
C ARG A 72 16.24 2.05 11.14
N LEU A 73 17.18 1.17 10.83
CA LEU A 73 18.57 1.27 11.32
C LEU A 73 19.44 2.17 10.45
N TRP A 74 19.04 2.47 9.21
CA TRP A 74 19.76 3.36 8.32
C TRP A 74 19.46 4.85 8.62
N LYS A 75 20.07 5.34 9.71
CA LYS A 75 19.82 6.68 10.27
C LYS A 75 20.22 7.83 9.34
N ASN A 76 21.20 7.63 8.49
CA ASN A 76 21.80 8.63 7.61
C ASN A 76 21.54 8.37 6.12
N VAL A 77 20.37 7.81 5.77
CA VAL A 77 20.03 7.50 4.37
C VAL A 77 20.14 8.71 3.44
N ALA A 78 19.88 9.93 3.92
CA ALA A 78 20.00 11.16 3.14
C ALA A 78 21.44 11.40 2.62
N GLU A 79 22.47 10.95 3.35
CA GLU A 79 23.88 11.11 2.93
C GLU A 79 24.20 10.28 1.67
N ALA A 80 23.49 9.16 1.46
CA ALA A 80 23.65 8.34 0.27
C ALA A 80 22.96 8.92 -0.97
N PHE A 81 22.07 9.90 -0.79
CA PHE A 81 21.30 10.52 -1.87
C PHE A 81 21.32 12.06 -1.74
N PRO A 82 22.49 12.71 -1.88
CA PRO A 82 22.65 14.14 -1.59
C PRO A 82 21.81 15.05 -2.49
N GLU A 83 21.43 14.58 -3.68
CA GLU A 83 20.61 15.32 -4.64
C GLU A 83 19.11 15.03 -4.52
N ARG A 84 18.70 14.15 -3.58
CA ARG A 84 17.31 13.76 -3.41
C ARG A 84 16.78 14.20 -2.04
N ARG A 85 15.50 14.57 -2.04
CA ARG A 85 14.76 14.76 -0.78
C ARG A 85 14.33 13.40 -0.29
N VAL A 86 15.01 12.90 0.75
CA VAL A 86 14.77 11.57 1.30
C VAL A 86 14.07 11.66 2.65
N ILE A 87 13.08 10.79 2.85
CA ILE A 87 12.37 10.62 4.11
C ILE A 87 12.44 9.14 4.50
N ASN A 88 12.84 8.86 5.74
CA ASN A 88 12.89 7.49 6.26
C ASN A 88 11.74 7.22 7.24
N ARG A 89 10.88 6.26 6.88
CA ARG A 89 9.76 5.75 7.66
C ARG A 89 9.89 4.25 7.96
N GLY A 90 11.12 3.76 8.10
CA GLY A 90 11.37 2.39 8.56
C GLY A 90 10.99 2.20 10.03
N PHE A 91 10.22 1.14 10.31
CA PHE A 91 9.81 0.72 11.66
C PHE A 91 10.05 -0.79 11.80
N GLY A 92 10.75 -1.20 12.84
CA GLY A 92 11.42 -2.50 12.88
C GLY A 92 10.49 -3.67 13.21
N GLY A 93 10.85 -4.85 12.70
CA GLY A 93 10.07 -6.07 12.88
C GLY A 93 8.71 -6.06 12.18
N SER A 94 8.52 -5.12 11.24
CA SER A 94 7.33 -5.04 10.42
C SER A 94 7.41 -5.99 9.23
N GLN A 95 6.26 -6.50 8.83
CA GLN A 95 6.04 -7.23 7.60
C GLN A 95 5.26 -6.37 6.59
N MET A 96 5.26 -6.78 5.33
CA MET A 96 4.55 -6.06 4.25
C MET A 96 3.07 -5.82 4.59
N HIS A 97 2.36 -6.82 5.13
CA HIS A 97 0.96 -6.66 5.46
C HIS A 97 0.74 -5.59 6.54
N GLU A 98 1.64 -5.48 7.52
CA GLU A 98 1.59 -4.48 8.60
C GLU A 98 1.91 -3.07 8.09
N LEU A 99 2.82 -2.95 7.12
CA LEU A 99 3.04 -1.69 6.39
C LEU A 99 1.78 -1.25 5.65
N LEU A 100 1.08 -2.17 4.99
CA LEU A 100 -0.17 -1.86 4.30
C LEU A 100 -1.27 -1.39 5.27
N GLN A 101 -1.30 -1.90 6.50
CA GLN A 101 -2.23 -1.41 7.54
C GLN A 101 -2.02 0.07 7.88
N LEU A 102 -0.77 0.56 7.77
CA LEU A 102 -0.35 1.90 8.20
C LEU A 102 -0.02 2.83 7.03
N VAL A 103 -0.26 2.41 5.79
CA VAL A 103 0.16 3.14 4.59
C VAL A 103 -0.43 4.56 4.54
N ASP A 104 -1.67 4.73 5.01
CA ASP A 104 -2.37 6.02 5.05
C ASP A 104 -1.72 7.03 6.01
N LEU A 105 -0.94 6.56 6.98
CA LEU A 105 -0.26 7.40 7.97
C LEU A 105 1.20 7.62 7.61
N LEU A 106 1.85 6.61 7.01
CA LEU A 106 3.28 6.61 6.77
C LEU A 106 3.67 7.11 5.39
N VAL A 107 2.78 6.99 4.39
CA VAL A 107 3.12 7.21 2.98
C VAL A 107 2.37 8.39 2.40
N TRP A 108 1.04 8.31 2.36
CA TRP A 108 0.22 9.28 1.63
C TRP A 108 0.31 10.72 2.12
N PRO A 109 0.51 11.03 3.42
CA PRO A 109 0.68 12.40 3.89
C PRO A 109 1.92 13.10 3.31
N HIS A 110 2.87 12.38 2.72
CA HIS A 110 4.11 12.93 2.19
C HIS A 110 4.09 13.14 0.67
N GLU A 111 2.99 12.74 0.00
CA GLU A 111 2.86 12.81 -1.46
C GLU A 111 4.15 12.41 -2.20
N PRO A 112 4.70 11.21 -1.93
CA PRO A 112 6.01 10.85 -2.45
C PRO A 112 5.99 10.70 -3.96
N ALA A 113 7.07 11.12 -4.61
CA ALA A 113 7.30 10.83 -6.03
C ALA A 113 7.77 9.37 -6.22
N GLU A 114 8.47 8.82 -5.23
CA GLU A 114 9.05 7.48 -5.25
C GLU A 114 8.93 6.84 -3.86
N ILE A 115 8.67 5.53 -3.83
CA ILE A 115 8.61 4.74 -2.60
C ILE A 115 9.54 3.54 -2.75
N LEU A 116 10.49 3.40 -1.83
CA LEU A 116 11.34 2.21 -1.71
C LEU A 116 10.85 1.38 -0.52
N VAL A 117 10.59 0.09 -0.76
CA VAL A 117 10.04 -0.84 0.23
C VAL A 117 11.02 -1.98 0.51
N TYR A 118 11.30 -2.25 1.79
CA TYR A 118 12.14 -3.37 2.25
C TYR A 118 11.81 -3.80 3.69
#